data_AF-A0AAE0CSH5-F1
#
_entry.id   AF-A0AAE0CSH5-F1
#
_cell.length_a   1.000
_cell.length_b   1.000
_cell.length_c   1.000
_cell.angle_alpha   90.00
_cell.angle_beta   90.00
_cell.angle_gamma   90.00
#
_symmetry.space_group_name_H-M   'P 1'
#
loop_
_entity.id
_entity.type
_entity.pdbx_description
1 polymer ?
#
loop_
_entity_poly.entity_id
_entity_poly.type
_entity_poly.pdbx_seq_one_letter_code
_entity_poly.pdbx_strand_id
1 'polypeptide(L)'
;MLLSVGGEDILLKAVIQSILAYAMSMFWLPKGLVQKTQHLCARFRWGGNEEKRKLHWCNWNTLCKDKFVGGLGFKNLVTFNRALLAKLGWRILKYPDALAVRVLKGCYFTNDDFLEAGSKPSDSYVWKCII
;
A
#
# COMPACT_ATOMS: atom_id res chain seq x y z
N MET A 1 -6.50 -13.25 -24.42
CA MET A 1 -6.00 -11.90 -24.77
C MET A 1 -4.50 -11.91 -24.54
N LEU A 2 -3.69 -11.99 -25.60
CA LEU A 2 -2.21 -12.00 -25.50
C LEU A 2 -1.74 -10.54 -25.40
N LEU A 3 -1.51 -10.06 -24.18
CA LEU A 3 -0.88 -8.76 -23.94
C LEU A 3 0.62 -8.88 -24.20
N SER A 4 1.23 -7.80 -24.70
CA SER A 4 2.69 -7.72 -24.76
C SER A 4 3.28 -7.60 -23.34
N VAL A 5 4.52 -8.03 -23.13
CA VAL A 5 5.20 -7.94 -21.82
C VAL A 5 5.19 -6.52 -21.26
N GLY A 6 5.33 -5.50 -22.13
CA GLY A 6 5.20 -4.09 -21.72
C GLY A 6 3.77 -3.68 -21.36
N GLY A 7 2.77 -4.22 -22.06
CA GLY A 7 1.35 -3.98 -21.76
C GLY A 7 0.91 -4.60 -20.43
N GLU A 8 1.38 -5.80 -20.12
CA GLU A 8 1.15 -6.45 -18.83
C GLU A 8 1.74 -5.63 -17.67
N ASP A 9 2.94 -5.09 -17.84
CA ASP A 9 3.59 -4.24 -16.83
C ASP A 9 2.83 -2.96 -16.54
N ILE A 10 2.35 -2.30 -17.60
CA ILE A 10 1.56 -1.08 -17.48
C ILE A 10 0.22 -1.39 -16.82
N LEU A 11 -0.47 -2.45 -17.25
CA LEU A 11 -1.75 -2.85 -16.68
C LEU A 11 -1.62 -3.16 -15.18
N LEU A 12 -0.57 -3.91 -14.80
CA LEU A 12 -0.33 -4.30 -13.43
C LEU A 12 -0.01 -3.09 -12.54
N LYS A 13 0.76 -2.12 -13.08
CA LYS A 13 1.03 -0.86 -12.38
C LYS A 13 -0.21 0.02 -12.28
N ALA A 14 -0.98 0.17 -13.35
CA ALA A 14 -2.13 1.06 -13.40
C ALA A 14 -3.29 0.56 -12.54
N VAL A 15 -3.62 -0.73 -12.62
CA VAL A 15 -4.80 -1.29 -11.96
C VAL A 15 -4.48 -1.69 -10.52
N ILE A 16 -3.50 -2.59 -10.33
CA ILE A 16 -3.23 -3.16 -9.02
C ILE A 16 -2.69 -2.09 -8.07
N GLN A 17 -1.78 -1.21 -8.52
CA GLN A 17 -1.30 -0.15 -7.62
C GLN A 17 -2.38 0.86 -7.25
N SER A 18 -3.35 1.15 -8.13
CA SER A 18 -4.43 2.08 -7.80
C SER A 18 -5.39 1.49 -6.77
N ILE A 19 -5.81 0.24 -6.96
CA ILE A 19 -6.69 -0.47 -6.01
C ILE A 19 -5.98 -0.61 -4.65
N LEU A 20 -4.72 -1.04 -4.66
CA LEU A 20 -3.94 -1.17 -3.43
C LEU A 20 -3.66 0.17 -2.77
N ALA A 21 -3.38 1.23 -3.55
CA ALA A 21 -3.16 2.57 -2.99
C ALA A 21 -4.39 3.06 -2.23
N TYR A 22 -5.59 2.81 -2.75
CA TYR A 22 -6.83 3.17 -2.05
C TYR A 22 -6.95 2.41 -0.73
N ALA A 23 -6.86 1.08 -0.75
CA ALA A 23 -6.96 0.26 0.47
C ALA A 23 -5.86 0.62 1.50
N MET A 24 -4.63 0.80 1.04
CA MET A 24 -3.47 1.15 1.86
C MET A 24 -3.50 2.59 2.39
N SER A 25 -4.30 3.48 1.79
CA SER A 25 -4.45 4.85 2.31
C SER A 25 -5.31 4.92 3.57
N MET A 26 -6.12 3.89 3.83
CA MET A 26 -7.04 3.82 4.96
C MET A 26 -6.64 2.77 6.00
N PHE A 27 -5.94 1.71 5.58
CA PHE A 27 -5.65 0.56 6.43
C PHE A 27 -4.19 0.14 6.34
N TRP A 28 -3.65 -0.31 7.47
CA TRP A 28 -2.42 -1.08 7.50
C TRP A 28 -2.73 -2.51 7.04
N LEU A 29 -2.18 -2.93 5.91
CA LEU A 29 -2.39 -4.29 5.40
C LEU A 29 -1.45 -5.28 6.10
N PRO A 30 -1.95 -6.45 6.53
CA PRO A 30 -1.10 -7.50 7.09
C PRO A 30 0.00 -7.91 6.11
N LYS A 31 1.21 -8.14 6.61
CA LYS A 31 2.36 -8.55 5.78
C LYS A 31 2.05 -9.77 4.91
N GLY A 32 1.30 -10.74 5.44
CA GLY A 32 0.89 -11.92 4.68
C GLY A 32 -0.05 -11.62 3.52
N LEU A 33 -0.96 -10.64 3.67
CA LEU A 33 -1.82 -10.20 2.56
C LEU A 33 -0.98 -9.50 1.48
N VAL A 34 -0.08 -8.61 1.91
CA VAL A 34 0.85 -7.93 1.00
C VAL A 34 1.68 -8.94 0.20
N GLN A 35 2.26 -9.94 0.87
CA GLN A 35 3.02 -11.00 0.21
C GLN A 35 2.17 -11.79 -0.78
N LYS A 36 0.94 -12.19 -0.40
CA LYS A 36 0.01 -12.87 -1.32
C LYS A 36 -0.27 -12.03 -2.57
N THR A 37 -0.48 -10.72 -2.41
CA THR A 37 -0.67 -9.81 -3.55
C THR A 37 0.57 -9.74 -4.43
N GLN A 38 1.77 -9.66 -3.84
CA GLN A 38 3.02 -9.70 -4.60
C GLN A 38 3.18 -11.01 -5.38
N HIS A 39 2.84 -12.14 -4.75
CA HIS A 39 2.84 -13.45 -5.42
C HIS A 39 1.85 -13.52 -6.58
N LEU A 40 0.63 -12.99 -6.42
CA LEU A 40 -0.35 -12.91 -7.50
C LEU A 40 0.14 -12.04 -8.65
N CYS A 41 0.77 -10.90 -8.35
CA CYS A 41 1.35 -10.04 -9.36
C CYS A 41 2.51 -10.72 -10.11
N ALA A 42 3.38 -11.40 -9.37
CA ALA A 42 4.48 -12.17 -9.95
C ALA A 42 3.95 -13.31 -10.83
N ARG A 43 2.88 -13.98 -10.39
CA ARG A 43 2.21 -15.05 -11.14
C ARG A 43 1.47 -14.50 -12.35
N PHE A 44 0.92 -13.30 -12.31
CA PHE A 44 0.34 -12.69 -13.51
C PHE A 44 1.42 -12.42 -14.57
N ARG A 45 2.57 -11.89 -14.15
CA ARG A 45 3.68 -11.55 -15.05
C ARG A 45 4.41 -12.77 -15.61
N TRP A 46 4.75 -13.72 -14.74
CA TRP A 46 5.59 -14.87 -15.10
C TRP A 46 4.86 -16.19 -15.03
N GLY A 47 3.61 -16.25 -14.61
CA GLY A 47 2.85 -17.50 -14.57
C GLY A 47 2.56 -17.98 -15.98
N GLY A 48 2.83 -19.27 -16.22
CA GLY A 48 2.28 -19.98 -17.37
C GLY A 48 0.96 -20.65 -17.01
N ASN A 49 0.35 -21.30 -18.00
CA ASN A 49 -0.82 -22.17 -17.81
C ASN A 49 -0.50 -23.34 -16.86
N GLU A 50 -1.54 -24.01 -16.37
CA GLU A 50 -1.45 -25.16 -15.44
C GLU A 50 -0.48 -26.26 -15.92
N GLU A 51 -0.27 -26.40 -17.23
CA GLU A 51 0.66 -27.38 -17.82
C GLU A 51 2.12 -26.91 -17.92
N LYS A 52 2.42 -25.60 -17.83
CA LYS A 52 3.77 -25.07 -17.97
C LYS A 52 4.07 -24.03 -16.89
N ARG A 53 4.61 -24.50 -15.77
CA ARG A 53 5.15 -23.66 -14.71
C ARG A 53 6.36 -22.88 -15.24
N LYS A 54 6.16 -21.62 -15.62
CA LYS A 54 7.23 -20.70 -16.00
C LYS A 54 8.02 -20.30 -14.75
N LEU A 55 9.35 -20.32 -14.84
CA LEU A 55 10.26 -19.94 -13.76
C LEU A 55 10.09 -18.47 -13.40
N HIS A 56 10.05 -18.16 -12.11
CA HIS A 56 10.17 -16.78 -11.62
C HIS A 56 11.61 -16.31 -11.81
N TRP A 57 11.85 -15.52 -12.85
CA TRP A 57 13.19 -15.08 -13.23
C TRP A 57 13.85 -14.14 -12.22
N CYS A 58 13.06 -13.39 -11.45
CA CYS A 58 13.57 -12.40 -10.50
C CYS A 58 12.74 -12.36 -9.21
N ASN A 59 13.40 -12.13 -8.08
CA ASN A 59 12.73 -11.84 -6.80
C ASN A 59 11.93 -10.53 -6.92
N TRP A 60 10.73 -10.51 -6.33
CA TRP A 60 9.87 -9.33 -6.28
C TRP A 60 10.59 -8.10 -5.71
N ASN A 61 11.43 -8.28 -4.70
CA ASN A 61 12.22 -7.19 -4.13
C ASN A 61 13.18 -6.54 -5.15
N THR A 62 13.71 -7.31 -6.08
CA THR A 62 14.55 -6.79 -7.17
C THR A 62 13.73 -5.99 -8.17
N LEU A 63 12.50 -6.42 -8.47
CA LEU A 63 11.58 -5.65 -9.33
C LEU A 63 11.15 -4.34 -8.71
N CYS A 64 11.07 -4.29 -7.37
CA CYS A 64 10.71 -3.10 -6.63
C CYS A 64 11.79 -2.02 -6.59
N LYS A 65 13.02 -2.34 -7.02
CA LYS A 65 14.09 -1.34 -7.12
C LYS A 65 13.78 -0.33 -8.22
N ASP A 66 14.41 0.83 -8.14
CA ASP A 66 14.32 1.85 -9.18
C ASP A 66 14.88 1.31 -10.51
N LYS A 67 14.33 1.80 -11.64
CA LYS A 67 14.85 1.50 -12.98
C LYS A 67 16.31 1.90 -13.13
N PHE A 68 16.75 2.98 -12.48
CA PHE A 68 18.15 3.43 -12.53
C PHE A 68 19.14 2.43 -11.91
N VAL A 69 18.68 1.59 -10.98
CA VAL A 69 19.52 0.56 -10.33
C VAL A 69 19.19 -0.85 -10.82
N GLY A 70 18.61 -0.97 -12.01
CA GLY A 70 18.30 -2.26 -12.66
C GLY A 70 17.01 -2.93 -12.18
N GLY A 71 16.15 -2.21 -11.45
CA GLY A 71 14.80 -2.67 -11.11
C GLY A 71 13.76 -2.34 -12.18
N LEU A 72 12.49 -2.63 -11.90
CA LEU A 72 11.37 -2.32 -12.79
C LEU A 72 10.48 -1.18 -12.28
N GLY A 73 10.84 -0.59 -11.14
CA GLY A 73 10.10 0.50 -10.51
C GLY A 73 8.74 0.07 -9.96
N PHE A 74 8.58 -1.20 -9.55
CA PHE A 74 7.41 -1.58 -8.77
C PHE A 74 7.51 -0.99 -7.35
N LYS A 75 6.38 -0.66 -6.73
CA LYS A 75 6.41 -0.17 -5.35
C LYS A 75 6.54 -1.35 -4.39
N ASN A 76 7.43 -1.24 -3.40
CA ASN A 76 7.37 -2.12 -2.25
C ASN A 76 6.10 -1.77 -1.46
N LEU A 77 5.11 -2.66 -1.52
CA LEU A 77 3.78 -2.45 -0.95
C LEU A 77 3.80 -2.21 0.57
N VAL A 78 4.73 -2.82 1.31
CA VAL A 78 4.85 -2.60 2.76
C VAL A 78 5.30 -1.17 3.04
N THR A 79 6.38 -0.73 2.38
CA THR A 79 6.90 0.63 2.52
C THR A 79 5.90 1.66 2.01
N PHE A 80 5.21 1.36 0.91
CA PHE A 80 4.22 2.22 0.31
C PHE A 80 3.00 2.41 1.23
N ASN A 81 2.51 1.35 1.87
CA ASN A 81 1.42 1.44 2.83
C ASN A 81 1.79 2.30 4.04
N ARG A 82 3.00 2.10 4.60
CA ARG A 82 3.50 2.95 5.69
C ARG A 82 3.60 4.42 5.28
N ALA A 83 4.10 4.69 4.08
CA ALA A 83 4.21 6.06 3.57
C ALA A 83 2.83 6.72 3.36
N LEU A 84 1.83 5.97 2.91
CA LEU A 84 0.46 6.47 2.76
C LEU A 84 -0.20 6.80 4.10
N LEU A 85 -0.03 5.95 5.11
CA LEU A 85 -0.53 6.21 6.46
C LEU A 85 0.19 7.38 7.12
N ALA A 86 1.52 7.47 6.97
CA ALA A 86 2.28 8.64 7.41
C ALA A 86 1.81 9.93 6.73
N LYS A 87 1.47 9.88 5.44
CA LYS A 87 0.88 11.01 4.71
C LYS A 87 -0.49 11.41 5.28
N LEU A 88 -1.28 10.46 5.79
CA LEU A 88 -2.55 10.75 6.46
C LEU A 88 -2.31 11.44 7.80
N GLY A 89 -1.40 10.94 8.63
CA GLY A 89 -0.97 11.61 9.86
C GLY A 89 -0.43 13.02 9.62
N TRP A 90 0.39 13.20 8.57
CA TRP A 90 0.86 14.52 8.15
C TRP A 90 -0.26 15.48 7.77
N ARG A 91 -1.33 14.99 7.12
CA ARG A 91 -2.51 15.81 6.78
C ARG A 91 -3.26 16.27 8.03
N ILE A 92 -3.37 15.41 9.04
CA ILE A 92 -3.97 15.76 10.34
C ILE A 92 -3.19 16.91 10.98
N LEU A 93 -1.86 16.83 10.97
CA LEU A 93 -0.99 17.89 11.51
C LEU A 93 -1.05 19.19 10.71
N LYS A 94 -1.06 19.09 9.37
CA LYS A 94 -0.92 20.28 8.50
C LYS A 94 -2.23 21.03 8.29
N TYR A 95 -3.39 20.36 8.39
CA TYR A 95 -4.71 20.92 8.09
C TYR A 95 -5.71 20.65 9.23
N PRO A 96 -5.51 21.24 10.42
CA PRO A 96 -6.36 20.98 11.59
C PRO A 96 -7.83 21.40 11.38
N ASP A 97 -8.07 22.41 10.56
CA ASP A 97 -9.41 22.95 10.29
C ASP A 97 -10.23 22.13 9.29
N ALA A 98 -9.61 21.15 8.63
CA ALA A 98 -10.32 20.26 7.71
C ALA A 98 -11.42 19.50 8.47
N LEU A 99 -12.62 19.42 7.89
CA LEU A 99 -13.77 18.77 8.55
C LEU A 99 -13.45 17.36 9.04
N ALA A 100 -12.77 16.55 8.22
CA ALA A 100 -12.36 15.20 8.60
C ALA A 100 -11.42 15.19 9.81
N VAL A 101 -10.50 16.16 9.92
CA VAL A 101 -9.57 16.25 11.05
C VAL A 101 -10.29 16.69 12.32
N ARG A 102 -11.24 17.63 12.22
CA ARG A 102 -12.08 18.06 13.34
C ARG A 102 -12.95 16.91 13.87
N VAL A 103 -13.50 16.09 12.99
CA VAL A 103 -14.24 14.88 13.37
C VAL A 103 -13.32 13.89 14.08
N LEU A 104 -12.13 13.60 13.52
CA LEU A 104 -11.15 12.71 14.15
C LEU A 104 -10.71 13.23 15.52
N LYS A 105 -10.45 14.53 15.66
CA LYS A 105 -10.11 15.16 16.94
C LYS A 105 -11.20 14.94 17.97
N GLY A 106 -12.46 15.21 17.62
CA GLY A 106 -13.59 14.99 18.53
C GLY A 106 -13.85 13.52 18.90
N CYS A 107 -13.48 12.58 18.03
CA CYS A 107 -13.65 11.14 18.30
C CYS A 107 -12.52 10.54 19.13
N TYR A 108 -11.26 10.95 18.90
CA TYR A 108 -10.10 10.22 19.38
C TYR A 108 -9.14 11.02 20.28
N PHE A 109 -9.03 12.34 20.11
CA PHE A 109 -8.06 13.18 20.83
C PHE A 109 -8.62 14.57 21.12
N THR A 110 -9.76 14.62 21.84
CA THR A 110 -10.50 15.88 22.04
C THR A 110 -9.66 16.93 22.79
N ASN A 111 -8.91 16.50 23.80
CA ASN A 111 -8.13 17.37 24.69
C ASN A 111 -6.62 17.30 24.44
N ASP A 112 -6.17 16.33 23.66
CA ASP A 112 -4.75 16.06 23.42
C ASP A 112 -4.34 16.57 22.03
N ASP A 113 -3.03 16.77 21.83
CA ASP A 113 -2.49 16.96 20.49
C ASP A 113 -2.35 15.63 19.76
N PHE A 114 -2.42 15.67 18.42
CA PHE A 114 -2.34 14.45 17.60
C PHE A 114 -1.08 13.61 17.86
N LEU A 115 0.05 14.25 18.20
CA LEU A 115 1.31 13.56 18.49
C LEU A 115 1.33 12.87 19.85
N GLU A 116 0.51 13.33 20.79
CA GLU A 116 0.37 12.78 22.14
C GLU A 116 -0.83 11.83 22.26
N ALA A 117 -1.69 11.84 21.24
CA ALA A 117 -2.87 11.01 21.20
C ALA A 117 -2.49 9.52 21.27
N GLY A 118 -3.18 8.79 22.13
CA GLY A 118 -3.06 7.35 22.27
C GLY A 118 -4.12 6.59 21.47
N SER A 119 -4.00 5.27 21.47
CA SER A 119 -5.03 4.36 20.95
C SER A 119 -5.62 3.52 22.10
N LYS A 120 -6.95 3.43 22.15
CA LYS A 120 -7.70 2.58 23.06
C LYS A 120 -8.14 1.27 22.36
N PRO A 121 -8.38 0.17 23.10
CA PRO A 121 -8.87 -1.07 22.52
C PRO A 121 -10.19 -0.94 21.74
N SER A 122 -11.06 -0.02 22.14
CA SER A 122 -12.33 0.28 21.48
C SER A 122 -12.20 1.12 20.20
N ASP A 123 -11.02 1.69 19.93
CA ASP A 123 -10.87 2.60 18.79
C ASP A 123 -10.95 1.84 17.47
N SER A 124 -11.36 2.59 16.44
CA SER A 124 -11.47 2.04 15.09
C SER A 124 -10.12 1.54 14.60
N TYR A 125 -10.15 0.50 13.78
CA TYR A 125 -8.92 -0.03 13.20
C TYR A 125 -8.15 1.02 12.37
N VAL A 126 -8.86 1.94 11.72
CA VAL A 126 -8.27 3.04 10.95
C VAL A 126 -7.45 3.95 11.87
N TRP A 127 -7.98 4.34 13.03
CA TRP A 127 -7.28 5.18 14.00
C TRP A 127 -5.97 4.52 14.47
N LYS A 128 -6.05 3.23 14.81
CA LYS A 128 -4.91 2.41 15.21
C LYS A 128 -3.84 2.23 14.12
N CYS A 129 -4.17 2.50 12.85
CA CYS A 129 -3.21 2.47 11.75
C CYS A 129 -2.51 3.81 11.54
N ILE A 130 -3.05 4.90 12.08
CA ILE A 130 -2.56 6.27 11.91
C ILE A 130 -1.62 6.67 13.06
N ILE A 131 -1.95 6.25 14.29
CA ILE A 131 -1.17 6.39 15.53
C ILE A 131 -0.12 5.29 15.61
#